data_AF-A0A2T2WGG0-F1
#
_entry.id   AF-A0A2T2WGG0-F1
#
_cell.length_a   1.000
_cell.length_b   1.000
_cell.length_c   1.000
_cell.angle_alpha   90.00
_cell.angle_beta   90.00
_cell.angle_gamma   90.00
#
_symmetry.space_group_name_H-M   'P 1'
#
loop_
_entity.id
_entity.type
_entity.pdbx_description
1 polymer ?
#
loop_
_entity_poly.entity_id
_entity_poly.type
_entity_poly.pdbx_seq_one_letter_code
_entity_poly.pdbx_strand_id
1 'polypeptide(L)'
;MPSTLTRPATCAHCHRPFVARWDHGHWQQYCSIPCARRARPYGKMEAVKRTYGLADDAALRVWLLDHLNRRPVTVVADLCGVQKQALYHWMRILGIRKVLRYEADPHGITNGEG
;
A
#
# COMPACT_ATOMS: atom_id res chain seq x y z
N MET A 1 -27.43 -18.14 -18.19
CA MET A 1 -26.91 -19.38 -17.57
C MET A 1 -25.63 -19.02 -16.82
N PRO A 2 -25.50 -19.25 -15.51
CA PRO A 2 -24.21 -19.06 -14.87
C PRO A 2 -23.31 -20.22 -15.28
N SER A 3 -22.39 -19.95 -16.21
CA SER A 3 -21.29 -20.87 -16.50
C SER A 3 -20.39 -20.92 -15.26
N THR A 4 -20.64 -21.88 -14.35
CA THR A 4 -19.75 -22.17 -13.22
C THR A 4 -18.53 -22.93 -13.72
N LEU A 5 -17.81 -22.30 -14.65
CA LEU A 5 -16.49 -22.76 -15.04
C LEU A 5 -15.61 -22.74 -13.79
N THR A 6 -15.02 -23.88 -13.49
CA THR A 6 -14.10 -24.06 -12.36
C THR A 6 -12.79 -24.66 -12.84
N ARG A 7 -11.69 -24.33 -12.15
CA ARG A 7 -10.38 -24.93 -12.41
C ARG A 7 -9.56 -25.06 -11.12
N PRO A 8 -8.66 -26.05 -11.03
CA PRO A 8 -7.62 -26.03 -10.00
C PRO A 8 -6.73 -24.80 -10.18
N ALA A 9 -6.43 -24.14 -9.07
CA ALA A 9 -5.56 -22.97 -9.01
C ALA A 9 -4.81 -22.91 -7.68
N THR A 10 -3.78 -22.09 -7.63
CA THR A 10 -3.01 -21.80 -6.42
C THR A 10 -3.30 -20.37 -5.99
N CYS A 11 -3.61 -20.15 -4.71
CA CYS A 11 -3.92 -18.80 -4.23
C CYS A 11 -2.70 -17.88 -4.37
N ALA A 12 -2.89 -16.72 -5.01
CA ALA A 12 -1.83 -15.73 -5.18
C ALA A 12 -1.31 -15.08 -3.87
N HIS A 13 -1.97 -15.31 -2.73
CA HIS A 13 -1.55 -14.78 -1.43
C HIS A 13 -0.95 -15.84 -0.50
N CYS A 14 -1.63 -16.97 -0.30
CA CYS A 14 -1.21 -17.98 0.68
C CYS A 14 -0.70 -19.28 0.04
N HIS A 15 -0.62 -19.33 -1.29
CA HIS A 15 -0.17 -20.49 -2.07
C HIS A 15 -0.94 -21.80 -1.83
N ARG A 16 -2.09 -21.75 -1.14
CA ARG A 16 -2.94 -22.92 -0.93
C ARG A 16 -3.64 -23.31 -2.23
N PRO A 17 -3.70 -24.61 -2.59
CA PRO A 17 -4.51 -25.07 -3.71
C PRO A 17 -6.00 -24.85 -3.42
N PHE A 18 -6.76 -24.42 -4.42
CA PHE A 18 -8.20 -24.22 -4.35
C PHE A 18 -8.86 -24.37 -5.72
N VAL A 19 -10.20 -24.47 -5.72
CA VAL A 19 -11.00 -24.49 -6.95
C VAL A 19 -11.42 -23.06 -7.29
N ALA A 20 -10.78 -22.47 -8.30
CA ALA A 20 -11.10 -21.13 -8.77
C ALA A 20 -12.39 -21.14 -9.60
N ARG A 21 -13.23 -20.12 -9.40
CA ARG A 21 -14.44 -19.87 -10.19
C ARG A 21 -14.17 -18.78 -11.24
N TRP A 22 -14.81 -18.88 -12.39
CA TRP A 22 -14.85 -17.78 -13.36
C TRP A 22 -15.86 -16.73 -12.88
N ASP A 23 -15.42 -15.50 -12.70
CA ASP A 23 -16.25 -14.39 -12.21
C ASP A 23 -15.85 -13.09 -12.91
N HIS A 24 -16.83 -12.25 -13.27
CA HIS A 24 -16.61 -10.97 -13.94
C HIS A 24 -15.53 -10.96 -15.06
N GLY A 25 -15.52 -11.99 -15.91
CA GLY A 25 -14.60 -12.08 -17.05
C GLY A 25 -13.16 -12.49 -16.71
N HIS A 26 -12.90 -12.95 -15.49
CA HIS A 26 -11.58 -13.45 -15.09
C HIS A 26 -11.68 -14.64 -14.12
N TRP A 27 -10.59 -15.39 -14.00
CA TRP A 27 -10.49 -16.46 -13.00
C TRP A 27 -10.21 -15.88 -11.61
N GLN A 28 -10.94 -16.37 -10.60
CA GLN A 28 -10.66 -16.08 -9.20
C GLN A 28 -9.19 -16.38 -8.86
N GLN A 29 -8.50 -15.41 -8.26
CA GLN A 29 -7.07 -15.50 -7.93
C GLN A 29 -6.78 -15.89 -6.47
N TYR A 30 -7.78 -15.77 -5.59
CA TYR A 30 -7.62 -15.92 -4.15
C TYR A 30 -8.56 -16.99 -3.61
N CYS A 31 -8.07 -17.86 -2.74
CA CYS A 31 -8.88 -18.94 -2.18
C CYS A 31 -10.01 -18.45 -1.26
N SER A 32 -9.97 -17.20 -0.80
CA SER A 32 -10.97 -16.61 0.08
C SER A 32 -10.98 -15.08 0.00
N ILE A 33 -12.11 -14.45 0.38
CA ILE A 33 -12.22 -12.99 0.49
C ILE A 33 -11.15 -12.40 1.43
N PRO A 34 -10.83 -13.00 2.60
CA PRO A 34 -9.71 -12.56 3.42
C PRO A 34 -8.36 -12.54 2.68
N CYS A 35 -8.05 -13.57 1.87
CA CYS A 35 -6.82 -13.58 1.06
C CYS A 35 -6.83 -12.48 0.00
N ALA A 36 -7.98 -12.26 -0.66
CA ALA A 36 -8.13 -11.15 -1.59
C ALA A 36 -7.94 -9.79 -0.92
N ARG A 37 -8.54 -9.58 0.26
CA ARG A 37 -8.41 -8.33 1.04
C ARG A 37 -6.98 -8.08 1.50
N ARG A 38 -6.27 -9.13 1.95
CA ARG A 38 -4.86 -9.04 2.33
C ARG A 38 -3.95 -8.79 1.14
N ALA A 39 -4.28 -9.30 -0.05
CA ALA A 39 -3.50 -9.10 -1.28
C ALA A 39 -3.69 -7.72 -1.93
N ARG A 40 -4.87 -7.09 -1.78
CA ARG A 40 -5.19 -5.77 -2.37
C ARG A 40 -4.16 -4.64 -2.13
N PRO A 41 -3.54 -4.47 -0.94
CA PRO A 41 -2.48 -3.48 -0.76
C PRO A 41 -1.21 -3.78 -1.58
N TYR A 42 -0.89 -5.05 -1.84
CA TYR A 42 0.37 -5.44 -2.48
C TYR A 42 0.41 -5.08 -3.97
N GLY A 43 -0.69 -5.20 -4.72
CA GLY A 43 -0.66 -4.88 -6.15
C GLY A 43 -0.26 -3.44 -6.45
N LYS A 44 -0.67 -2.49 -5.61
CA LYS A 44 -0.27 -1.09 -5.72
C LYS A 44 1.14 -0.84 -5.17
N MET A 45 1.57 -1.55 -4.12
CA MET A 45 2.98 -1.52 -3.68
C MET A 45 3.92 -2.01 -4.78
N GLU A 46 3.60 -3.12 -5.45
CA GLU A 46 4.37 -3.65 -6.58
C GLU A 46 4.42 -2.69 -7.76
N ALA A 47 3.32 -1.98 -8.04
CA ALA A 47 3.32 -0.94 -9.07
C ALA A 47 4.29 0.19 -8.71
N VAL A 48 4.27 0.68 -7.46
CA VAL A 48 5.21 1.69 -6.97
C VAL A 48 6.66 1.19 -7.05
N LYS A 49 6.92 -0.05 -6.62
CA LYS A 49 8.24 -0.67 -6.75
C LYS A 49 8.73 -0.67 -8.19
N ARG A 50 7.90 -1.11 -9.14
CA ARG A 50 8.25 -1.11 -10.56
C ARG A 50 8.50 0.29 -11.10
N THR A 51 7.65 1.25 -10.77
CA THR A 51 7.77 2.65 -11.22
C THR A 51 9.07 3.30 -10.76
N TYR A 52 9.50 3.01 -9.53
CA TYR A 52 10.70 3.61 -8.92
C TYR A 52 11.92 2.67 -8.89
N GLY A 53 11.88 1.53 -9.58
CA GLY A 53 12.99 0.58 -9.66
C GLY A 53 13.38 -0.06 -8.33
N LEU A 54 12.43 -0.26 -7.41
CA LEU A 54 12.66 -0.82 -6.09
C LEU A 54 12.58 -2.35 -6.15
N ALA A 55 13.63 -3.03 -5.67
CA ALA A 55 13.75 -4.48 -5.78
C ALA A 55 12.74 -5.26 -4.91
N ASP A 56 12.48 -4.77 -3.69
CA ASP A 56 11.69 -5.50 -2.69
C ASP A 56 10.96 -4.57 -1.70
N ASP A 57 10.31 -5.17 -0.69
CA ASP A 57 9.63 -4.44 0.38
C ASP A 57 10.58 -3.65 1.28
N ALA A 58 11.84 -4.08 1.43
CA ALA A 58 12.83 -3.37 2.23
C ALA A 58 13.27 -2.07 1.53
N ALA A 59 13.50 -2.14 0.21
CA ALA A 59 13.75 -0.99 -0.63
C ALA A 59 12.57 -0.02 -0.62
N LEU A 60 11.33 -0.54 -0.74
CA LEU A 60 10.11 0.27 -0.62
C LEU A 60 10.01 0.96 0.75
N ARG A 61 10.31 0.23 1.83
CA ARG A 61 10.31 0.78 3.18
C ARG A 61 11.31 1.94 3.32
N VAL A 62 12.55 1.77 2.88
CA VAL A 62 13.59 2.81 2.93
C VAL A 62 13.19 4.02 2.09
N TRP A 63 12.69 3.78 0.88
CA TRP A 63 12.22 4.84 0.00
C TRP A 63 11.07 5.66 0.62
N LEU A 64 10.09 4.98 1.22
CA LEU A 64 8.97 5.62 1.92
C LEU A 64 9.43 6.41 3.13
N LEU A 65 10.39 5.91 3.91
CA LEU A 65 10.95 6.62 5.06
C LEU A 65 11.61 7.94 4.63
N ASP A 66 12.43 7.92 3.59
CA ASP A 66 13.08 9.12 3.06
C ASP A 66 12.05 10.19 2.65
N HIS A 67 11.03 9.79 1.89
CA HIS A 67 9.99 10.71 1.43
C HIS A 67 9.11 11.23 2.57
N LEU A 68 8.73 10.36 3.52
CA LEU A 68 7.89 10.73 4.67
C LEU A 68 8.60 11.65 5.67
N ASN A 69 9.94 11.63 5.70
CA ASN A 69 10.75 12.53 6.52
C ASN A 69 10.87 13.94 5.92
N ARG A 70 10.73 14.07 4.60
CA ARG A 70 10.91 15.34 3.87
C ARG A 70 9.58 15.98 3.48
N ARG A 71 8.49 15.22 3.46
CA ARG A 71 7.21 15.63 2.88
C ARG A 71 6.03 15.22 3.76
N PRO A 72 4.91 15.97 3.70
CA PRO A 72 3.69 15.56 4.35
C PRO A 72 3.15 14.25 3.74
N VAL A 73 2.46 13.47 4.55
CA VAL A 73 1.96 12.14 4.17
C VAL A 73 0.99 12.18 2.97
N THR A 74 0.27 13.29 2.79
CA THR A 74 -0.65 13.50 1.66
C THR A 74 0.12 13.52 0.34
N VAL A 75 1.19 14.31 0.26
CA VAL A 75 2.06 14.38 -0.92
C VAL A 75 2.70 13.04 -1.23
N VAL A 76 3.13 12.29 -0.22
CA VAL A 76 3.69 10.94 -0.43
C VAL A 76 2.62 9.95 -0.92
N ALA A 77 1.37 10.07 -0.45
CA ALA A 77 0.27 9.23 -0.92
C ALA A 77 -0.04 9.50 -2.40
N ASP A 78 -0.03 10.76 -2.80
CA ASP A 78 -0.22 11.18 -4.20
C ASP A 78 0.90 10.66 -5.10
N LEU A 79 2.17 10.73 -4.66
CA LEU A 79 3.32 10.15 -5.38
C LEU A 79 3.19 8.63 -5.58
N CYS A 80 2.50 7.95 -4.67
CA CYS A 80 2.25 6.52 -4.73
C CYS A 80 0.95 6.17 -5.49
N GLY A 81 0.16 7.16 -5.95
CA GLY A 81 -1.13 6.93 -6.61
C GLY A 81 -2.18 6.28 -5.68
N VAL A 82 -2.12 6.59 -4.39
CA VAL A 82 -3.01 6.02 -3.36
C VAL A 82 -3.60 7.08 -2.45
N GLN A 83 -4.73 6.75 -1.84
CA GLN A 83 -5.30 7.58 -0.78
C GLN A 83 -4.44 7.49 0.49
N LYS A 84 -4.45 8.55 1.30
CA LYS A 84 -3.76 8.66 2.59
C LYS A 84 -3.97 7.44 3.50
N GLN A 85 -5.18 6.91 3.57
CA GLN A 85 -5.52 5.73 4.40
C GLN A 85 -4.82 4.45 3.94
N ALA A 86 -4.68 4.26 2.62
CA ALA A 86 -3.94 3.14 2.07
C ALA A 86 -2.45 3.27 2.40
N LEU A 87 -1.89 4.48 2.32
CA LEU A 87 -0.50 4.72 2.71
C LEU A 87 -0.25 4.44 4.20
N TYR A 88 -1.16 4.85 5.10
CA TYR A 88 -1.06 4.47 6.52
C TYR A 88 -1.12 2.97 6.75
N HIS A 89 -1.96 2.27 5.99
CA HIS A 89 -2.02 0.81 6.04
C HIS A 89 -0.69 0.18 5.59
N TRP A 90 -0.07 0.71 4.53
CA TRP A 90 1.24 0.28 4.06
C TRP A 90 2.33 0.51 5.10
N MET A 91 2.34 1.69 5.73
CA MET A 91 3.27 2.00 6.82
C MET A 91 3.16 0.98 7.95
N ARG A 92 1.94 0.56 8.31
CA ARG A 92 1.73 -0.48 9.33
C ARG A 92 2.29 -1.84 8.89
N ILE A 93 2.01 -2.28 7.66
CA ILE A 93 2.52 -3.54 7.10
C ILE A 93 4.04 -3.54 7.08
N LEU A 94 4.64 -2.45 6.59
CA LEU A 94 6.09 -2.30 6.43
C LEU A 94 6.79 -1.96 7.74
N GLY A 95 6.09 -1.87 8.88
CA GLY A 95 6.67 -1.54 10.18
C GLY A 95 7.27 -0.13 10.27
N ILE A 96 6.77 0.81 9.47
CA ILE A 96 7.15 2.23 9.49
C ILE A 96 6.38 2.92 10.62
N ARG A 97 7.10 3.31 11.67
CA ARG A 97 6.58 4.20 12.72
C ARG A 97 7.03 5.62 12.38
N LYS A 98 6.12 6.47 11.89
CA LYS A 98 6.46 7.88 11.63
C LYS A 98 6.58 8.60 12.96
N VAL A 99 7.81 8.98 13.33
CA VAL A 99 8.04 10.00 14.35
C VAL A 99 7.78 11.33 13.66
N LEU A 100 6.67 11.99 13.99
CA LEU A 100 6.44 13.37 13.56
C LEU A 100 7.52 14.20 14.26
N ARG A 101 8.51 14.68 13.51
CA ARG A 101 9.36 15.76 14.01
C ARG A 101 8.41 16.93 14.30
N TYR A 102 8.36 17.35 15.55
CA TYR A 102 7.73 18.61 15.93
C TYR A 102 8.64 19.70 15.36
N GLU A 103 8.33 20.23 14.18
CA GLU A 103 8.89 21.51 13.78
C GLU A 103 8.15 22.54 14.63
N ALA A 104 8.79 22.96 15.73
CA ALA A 104 8.42 24.22 16.35
C ALA A 104 8.70 25.29 15.30
N ASP A 105 7.63 25.94 14.84
CA ASP A 105 7.68 27.04 13.91
C ASP A 105 8.67 28.11 14.45
N PRO A 106 9.76 28.45 13.75
CA PRO A 106 10.66 29.51 14.18
C PRO A 106 10.07 30.90 13.94
N HIS A 107 8.90 31.02 13.29
CA HIS A 107 8.14 32.26 13.20
C HIS A 107 7.12 32.33 14.34
N GLY A 108 7.66 32.31 15.56
CA GLY A 108 6.98 32.85 16.72
C GLY A 108 6.53 34.29 16.40
N ILE A 109 5.23 34.42 16.24
CA ILE A 109 4.42 35.65 16.23
C ILE A 109 5.14 36.74 17.03
N THR A 110 5.67 37.77 16.35
CA THR A 110 6.05 39.01 17.02
C THR A 110 4.76 39.68 17.48
N ASN A 111 4.37 39.44 18.73
CA ASN A 111 3.41 40.28 19.41
C ASN A 111 4.09 41.63 19.65
N GLY A 112 3.93 42.54 18.69
CA GLY A 112 4.16 43.96 18.90
C GLY A 112 2.99 44.52 19.71
N GLU A 113 3.11 44.49 21.03
CA GLU A 113 2.39 45.43 21.89
C GLU A 113 3.16 46.76 21.84
N GLY A 114 2.50 47.79 21.30
CA GLY A 114 2.93 49.18 21.28
C GLY A 114 1.73 50.07 21.07
#